data_AF-A0A2D6GBF8-F1
#
_entry.id   AF-A0A2D6GBF8-F1
#
_cell.length_a   1.000
_cell.length_b   1.000
_cell.length_c   1.000
_cell.angle_alpha   90.00
_cell.angle_beta   90.00
_cell.angle_gamma   90.00
#
_symmetry.space_group_name_H-M   'P 1'
#
loop_
_entity.id
_entity.type
_entity.pdbx_description
1 polymer ?
#
loop_
_entity_poly.entity_id
_entity_poly.type
_entity_poly.pdbx_seq_one_letter_code
_entity_poly.pdbx_strand_id
1 'polypeptide(L)'
;MSPPKSNDASPDDDQLESMSFEESMKLLEETVAALEAGGLNLAEATQRYKQGVKLARLCSEMLASAELTITRIQTAYGEQMRFIPDSDSEPNDEE
;
A
#
# COMPACT_ATOMS: atom_id res chain seq x y z
N MET A 1 32.40 -10.36 -11.60
CA MET A 1 31.66 -11.44 -10.90
C MET A 1 30.49 -10.80 -10.18
N SER A 2 29.26 -11.05 -10.61
CA SER A 2 28.06 -10.62 -9.87
C SER A 2 27.76 -11.65 -8.77
N PRO A 3 27.35 -11.24 -7.56
CA PRO A 3 27.00 -12.19 -6.52
C PRO A 3 25.73 -12.96 -6.93
N PRO A 4 25.57 -14.22 -6.48
CA PRO A 4 24.38 -14.99 -6.76
C PRO A 4 23.18 -14.33 -6.08
N LYS A 5 22.08 -14.12 -6.83
CA LYS A 5 20.78 -13.83 -6.21
C LYS A 5 20.44 -15.05 -5.36
N SER A 6 20.47 -14.89 -4.04
CA SER A 6 20.00 -15.89 -3.10
C SER A 6 18.53 -16.18 -3.40
N ASN A 7 18.32 -17.33 -4.01
CA ASN A 7 17.03 -17.90 -4.36
C ASN A 7 16.41 -18.51 -3.09
N ASP A 8 16.05 -17.66 -2.13
CA ASP A 8 15.37 -18.01 -0.87
C ASP A 8 13.89 -17.55 -0.88
N ALA A 9 13.37 -17.16 -2.04
CA ALA A 9 11.94 -16.89 -2.20
C ALA A 9 11.20 -18.24 -2.09
N SER A 10 10.62 -18.49 -0.92
CA SER A 10 9.66 -19.57 -0.75
C SER A 10 8.47 -19.33 -1.69
N PRO A 11 7.82 -20.37 -2.25
CA PRO A 11 6.68 -20.22 -3.15
C PRO A 11 5.48 -19.48 -2.54
N ASP A 12 5.48 -19.27 -1.21
CA ASP A 12 4.51 -18.46 -0.48
C ASP A 12 4.69 -16.94 -0.68
N ASP A 13 5.89 -16.44 -1.01
CA ASP A 13 6.12 -15.00 -1.23
C ASP A 13 5.56 -14.52 -2.58
N ASP A 14 5.58 -15.36 -3.63
CA ASP A 14 4.95 -15.03 -4.93
C ASP A 14 3.42 -14.90 -4.82
N GLN A 15 2.78 -15.67 -3.94
CA GLN A 15 1.34 -15.53 -3.68
C GLN A 15 1.03 -14.22 -2.95
N LEU A 16 1.85 -13.83 -1.98
CA LEU A 16 1.70 -12.57 -1.24
C LEU A 16 1.77 -11.34 -2.15
N GLU A 17 2.64 -11.32 -3.15
CA GLU A 17 2.75 -10.20 -4.10
C GLU A 17 1.54 -10.06 -5.04
N SER A 18 0.74 -11.12 -5.19
CA SER A 18 -0.44 -11.13 -6.07
C SER A 18 -1.76 -10.78 -5.36
N MET A 19 -1.75 -10.64 -4.03
CA MET A 19 -2.96 -10.42 -3.23
C MET A 19 -3.47 -8.97 -3.32
N SER A 20 -4.79 -8.81 -3.26
CA SER A 20 -5.42 -7.50 -3.05
C SER A 20 -5.25 -7.01 -1.60
N PHE A 21 -5.57 -5.73 -1.38
CA PHE A 21 -5.53 -5.12 -0.05
C PHE A 21 -6.54 -5.78 0.88
N GLU A 22 -7.76 -6.02 0.39
CA GLU A 22 -8.84 -6.63 1.15
C GLU A 22 -8.50 -8.07 1.55
N GLU A 23 -7.88 -8.84 0.65
CA GLU A 23 -7.44 -10.21 0.95
C GLU A 23 -6.31 -10.23 1.98
N SER A 24 -5.28 -9.38 1.80
CA SER A 24 -4.15 -9.32 2.73
C SER A 24 -4.57 -8.83 4.12
N MET A 25 -5.47 -7.85 4.19
CA MET A 25 -6.06 -7.38 5.45
C MET A 25 -6.86 -8.48 6.14
N LYS A 26 -7.71 -9.22 5.40
CA LYS A 26 -8.50 -10.32 5.96
C LYS A 26 -7.60 -11.41 6.55
N LEU A 27 -6.55 -11.81 5.83
CA LEU A 27 -5.59 -12.79 6.35
C LEU A 27 -4.84 -12.27 7.58
N LEU A 28 -4.56 -10.97 7.65
CA LEU A 28 -3.94 -10.35 8.82
C LEU A 28 -4.87 -10.43 10.04
N GLU A 29 -6.14 -10.07 9.87
CA GLU A 29 -7.17 -10.17 10.92
C GLU A 29 -7.31 -11.60 11.43
N GLU A 30 -7.38 -12.59 10.53
CA GLU A 30 -7.44 -14.02 10.89
C GLU A 30 -6.18 -14.46 11.65
N THR A 31 -5.01 -13.96 11.26
CA THR A 31 -3.74 -14.25 11.92
C THR A 31 -3.68 -13.67 13.33
N VAL A 32 -4.14 -12.42 13.51
CA VAL A 32 -4.23 -11.77 14.82
C VAL A 32 -5.24 -12.49 15.70
N ALA A 33 -6.42 -12.80 15.18
CA ALA A 33 -7.45 -13.53 15.93
C ALA A 33 -6.94 -14.89 16.43
N ALA A 34 -6.16 -15.62 15.60
CA ALA A 34 -5.56 -16.88 16.01
C ALA A 34 -4.50 -16.72 17.11
N LEU A 35 -3.71 -15.63 17.07
CA LEU A 35 -2.74 -15.32 18.12
C LEU A 35 -3.43 -14.91 19.43
N GLU A 36 -4.49 -14.13 19.36
CA GLU A 36 -5.26 -13.65 20.52
C GLU A 36 -6.07 -14.77 21.18
N ALA A 37 -6.62 -15.70 20.40
CA ALA A 37 -7.32 -16.87 20.91
C ALA A 37 -6.42 -17.77 21.76
N GLY A 38 -5.10 -17.73 21.54
CA GLY A 38 -4.13 -18.57 22.22
C GLY A 38 -4.25 -20.05 21.82
N GLY A 39 -3.73 -20.95 22.66
CA GLY A 39 -3.76 -22.40 22.40
C GLY A 39 -2.73 -22.89 21.36
N LEU A 40 -1.95 -21.98 20.76
CA LEU A 40 -0.84 -22.30 19.88
C LEU A 40 0.40 -22.67 20.69
N ASN A 41 1.17 -23.63 20.20
CA ASN A 41 2.50 -23.87 20.73
C ASN A 41 3.48 -22.76 20.29
N LEU A 42 4.67 -22.73 20.88
CA LEU A 42 5.65 -21.67 20.62
C LEU A 42 6.06 -21.58 19.14
N ALA A 43 6.22 -22.72 18.45
CA ALA A 43 6.61 -22.75 17.05
C ALA A 43 5.48 -22.20 16.16
N GLU A 44 4.24 -22.60 16.41
CA GLU A 44 3.05 -22.11 15.71
C GLU A 44 2.84 -20.62 15.93
N ALA A 45 2.90 -20.15 17.18
CA ALA A 45 2.78 -18.74 17.51
C ALA A 45 3.87 -17.91 16.81
N THR A 46 5.11 -18.41 16.78
CA THR A 46 6.21 -17.75 16.07
C THR A 46 5.97 -17.68 14.56
N GLN A 47 5.44 -18.76 13.96
CA GLN A 47 5.13 -18.78 12.53
C GLN A 47 4.00 -17.81 12.18
N ARG A 48 2.91 -17.82 12.96
CA ARG A 48 1.78 -16.90 12.81
C ARG A 48 2.22 -15.45 12.96
N TYR A 49 3.06 -15.16 13.95
CA TYR A 49 3.62 -13.82 14.13
C TYR A 49 4.42 -13.35 12.90
N LYS A 50 5.31 -14.19 12.37
CA LYS A 50 6.06 -13.86 11.14
C LYS A 50 5.14 -13.59 9.96
N GLN A 51 4.12 -14.41 9.77
CA GLN A 51 3.11 -14.22 8.73
C GLN A 51 2.36 -12.90 8.92
N GLY A 52 1.93 -12.59 10.14
CA GLY A 52 1.25 -11.32 10.46
C GLY A 52 2.12 -10.10 10.15
N VAL A 53 3.41 -10.14 10.50
CA VAL A 53 4.35 -9.05 10.18
C VAL A 53 4.50 -8.87 8.67
N LYS A 54 4.58 -9.96 7.89
CA LYS A 54 4.63 -9.88 6.42
C LYS A 54 3.36 -9.25 5.84
N LEU A 55 2.18 -9.69 6.29
CA LEU A 55 0.89 -9.17 5.82
C LEU A 55 0.71 -7.69 6.17
N ALA A 56 1.07 -7.27 7.39
CA ALA A 56 0.99 -5.88 7.82
C ALA A 56 1.91 -4.98 6.98
N ARG A 57 3.11 -5.47 6.64
CA ARG A 57 4.03 -4.76 5.75
C ARG A 57 3.45 -4.61 4.34
N LEU A 58 2.91 -5.69 3.77
CA LEU A 58 2.26 -5.66 2.46
C LEU A 58 1.12 -4.65 2.42
N CYS A 59 0.21 -4.68 3.41
CA CYS A 59 -0.87 -3.71 3.52
C CYS A 59 -0.36 -2.26 3.54
N SER A 60 0.72 -2.01 4.30
CA SER A 60 1.32 -0.68 4.42
C SER A 60 1.92 -0.20 3.09
N GLU A 61 2.58 -1.10 2.35
CA GLU A 61 3.16 -0.79 1.04
C GLU A 61 2.08 -0.47 0.00
N MET A 62 0.95 -1.19 0.01
CA MET A 62 -0.19 -0.91 -0.86
C MET A 62 -0.82 0.45 -0.55
N LEU A 63 -1.01 0.79 0.72
CA LEU A 63 -1.54 2.09 1.15
C LEU A 63 -0.61 3.24 0.73
N ALA A 64 0.70 3.09 0.93
CA ALA A 64 1.68 4.09 0.52
C ALA A 64 1.67 4.33 -1.00
N SER A 65 1.51 3.25 -1.80
CA SER A 65 1.37 3.35 -3.25
C SER A 65 0.10 4.09 -3.69
N ALA A 66 -1.02 3.80 -3.02
CA ALA A 66 -2.29 4.49 -3.26
C ALA A 66 -2.20 5.98 -2.91
N GLU A 67 -1.61 6.32 -1.76
CA GLU A 67 -1.39 7.71 -1.33
C GLU A 67 -0.53 8.49 -2.32
N LEU A 68 0.57 7.88 -2.79
CA LEU A 68 1.43 8.48 -3.81
C LEU A 68 0.67 8.75 -5.11
N THR A 69 -0.18 7.81 -5.52
CA THR A 69 -1.00 7.94 -6.72
C THR A 69 -1.99 9.11 -6.59
N ILE A 70 -2.70 9.20 -5.47
CA ILE A 70 -3.63 10.30 -5.18
C ILE A 70 -2.90 11.64 -5.18
N THR A 71 -1.75 11.72 -4.51
CA THR A 71 -0.94 12.94 -4.42
C THR A 71 -0.49 13.42 -5.80
N ARG A 72 -0.08 12.51 -6.68
CA ARG A 72 0.29 12.82 -8.07
C ARG A 72 -0.88 13.37 -8.87
N ILE A 73 -2.06 12.78 -8.74
CA ILE A 73 -3.29 13.25 -9.41
C ILE A 73 -3.63 14.67 -8.93
N GLN A 74 -3.61 14.91 -7.62
CA GLN A 74 -3.90 16.23 -7.05
C GLN A 74 -2.90 17.30 -7.53
N THR A 75 -1.61 16.95 -7.57
CA THR A 75 -0.55 17.85 -8.04
C THR A 75 -0.76 18.20 -9.52
N ALA A 76 -0.97 17.19 -10.37
CA ALA A 76 -1.18 17.40 -11.80
C ALA A 76 -2.44 18.25 -12.08
N TYR A 77 -3.52 18.01 -11.33
CA TYR A 77 -4.75 18.79 -11.46
C TYR A 77 -4.56 20.26 -11.03
N GLY A 78 -3.86 20.49 -9.91
CA GLY A 78 -3.53 21.84 -9.46
C GLY A 78 -2.66 22.60 -10.46
N GLU A 79 -1.71 21.92 -11.09
CA GLU A 79 -0.90 22.50 -12.19
C GLU A 79 -1.79 22.87 -13.39
N GLN A 80 -2.71 22.00 -13.82
CA GLN A 80 -3.63 22.28 -14.92
C GLN A 80 -4.52 23.51 -14.65
N MET A 81 -5.05 23.66 -13.43
CA MET A 81 -5.87 24.82 -13.06
C MET A 81 -5.10 26.13 -13.03
N ARG A 82 -3.79 26.10 -12.74
CA ARG A 82 -2.93 27.29 -12.73
C ARG A 82 -2.76 27.92 -14.11
N PHE A 83 -3.01 27.16 -15.19
CA PHE A 83 -2.88 27.63 -16.56
C PHE A 83 -4.20 28.11 -17.18
N ILE A 84 -5.30 28.15 -16.42
CA ILE A 84 -6.53 28.84 -16.87
C ILE A 84 -6.25 30.34 -16.72
N PRO A 85 -6.03 31.09 -17.83
CA PRO A 85 -5.85 32.53 -17.73
C PRO A 85 -7.16 33.13 -17.23
N ASP A 86 -7.06 34.13 -16.37
CA ASP A 86 -8.18 34.97 -15.94
C ASP A 86 -8.71 35.72 -17.18
N SER A 87 -9.59 35.07 -17.94
CA SER A 87 -10.14 35.60 -19.19
C SER A 87 -11.46 36.35 -18.97
N ASP A 88 -11.66 36.91 -17.78
CA ASP A 88 -12.85 37.74 -17.45
C ASP A 88 -12.48 38.99 -16.61
N SER A 89 -11.37 39.65 -16.92
CA SER A 89 -11.24 41.08 -16.61
C SER A 89 -11.59 41.88 -17.87
N GLU A 90 -12.90 42.00 -18.15
CA GLU A 90 -13.38 43.07 -19.03
C GLU A 90 -12.97 44.42 -18.39
N PRO A 91 -12.24 45.29 -19.10
CA PRO A 91 -12.08 46.65 -18.64
C PRO A 91 -13.46 47.28 -18.68
N ASN A 92 -14.01 47.60 -17.51
CA ASN A 92 -15.19 48.43 -17.39
C ASN A 92 -14.77 49.83 -17.85
N ASP A 93 -14.88 50.10 -19.16
CA ASP A 93 -14.71 51.43 -19.73
C ASP A 93 -15.84 52.31 -19.17
N GLU A 94 -15.50 53.10 -18.15
CA GLU A 94 -16.28 54.26 -17.72
C GLU A 94 -16.29 55.28 -18.86
N GLU A 95 -17.47 55.54 -19.45
CA GLU A 95 -17.92 56.87 -19.91
C GLU A 95 -19.45 56.94 -20.03
#